data_AF-A0A7L3BGK1-F1
#
_entry.id   AF-A0A7L3BGK1-F1
#
_cell.length_a   1.000
_cell.length_b   1.000
_cell.length_c   1.000
_cell.angle_alpha   90.00
_cell.angle_beta   90.00
_cell.angle_gamma   90.00
#
_symmetry.space_group_name_H-M   'P 1'
#
loop_
_entity.id
_entity.type
_entity.pdbx_description
1 polymer ?
#
loop_
_entity_poly.entity_id
_entity_poly.type
_entity_poly.pdbx_seq_one_letter_code
_entity_poly.pdbx_strand_id
1 'polypeptide(L)'
;EAMLFALDRINNDPDLLPNITLGARILDTCSRDTHALEQSLTFVQALIEKDSTEVRCVNGGPPIITKPERVVGVIGASGSSVSIMVANILRLFK
;
A
#
# COMPACT_ATOMS: atom_id res chain seq x y z
N GLU A 1 -16.03 0.90 1.15
CA GLU A 1 -16.39 2.12 1.92
C GLU A 1 -15.84 2.19 3.34
N ALA A 2 -16.02 1.19 4.21
CA ALA A 2 -15.64 1.31 5.64
C ALA A 2 -14.19 1.78 5.90
N MET A 3 -13.21 1.31 5.11
CA MET A 3 -11.82 1.73 5.24
C MET A 3 -11.61 3.21 4.91
N LEU A 4 -12.20 3.71 3.80
CA LEU A 4 -12.08 5.12 3.42
C LEU A 4 -12.74 6.02 4.46
N PHE A 5 -13.93 5.63 4.93
CA PHE A 5 -14.60 6.33 6.03
C PHE A 5 -13.74 6.39 7.30
N ALA A 6 -13.09 5.30 7.67
CA ALA A 6 -12.20 5.26 8.84
C ALA A 6 -10.98 6.19 8.67
N LEU A 7 -10.37 6.22 7.47
CA LEU A 7 -9.27 7.14 7.18
C LEU A 7 -9.70 8.60 7.28
N ASP A 8 -10.88 8.94 6.75
CA ASP A 8 -11.42 10.29 6.85
C ASP A 8 -11.68 10.68 8.31
N ARG A 9 -12.20 9.76 9.13
CA ARG A 9 -12.38 10.00 10.56
C ARG A 9 -11.05 10.25 11.26
N ILE A 10 -10.02 9.44 11.00
CA ILE A 10 -8.70 9.58 11.63
C ILE A 10 -8.03 10.88 11.19
N ASN A 11 -8.01 11.17 9.90
CA ASN A 11 -7.32 12.36 9.36
C ASN A 11 -7.98 13.69 9.77
N ASN A 12 -9.26 13.67 10.18
CA ASN A 12 -9.98 14.85 10.66
C ASN A 12 -10.05 14.94 12.19
N ASP A 13 -9.49 13.97 12.92
CA ASP A 13 -9.46 13.97 14.38
C ASP A 13 -8.18 14.69 14.88
N PRO A 14 -8.28 15.84 15.56
CA PRO A 14 -7.12 16.58 16.04
C PRO A 14 -6.36 15.85 17.17
N ASP A 15 -7.01 14.90 17.86
CA ASP A 15 -6.43 14.18 18.99
C ASP A 15 -5.72 12.88 18.55
N LEU A 16 -5.98 12.41 17.33
CA LEU A 16 -5.43 11.16 16.80
C LEU A 16 -4.50 11.43 15.61
N LEU A 17 -3.20 11.17 15.81
CA LEU A 17 -2.14 11.37 14.80
C LEU A 17 -2.05 12.82 14.27
N PRO A 18 -1.85 13.83 15.15
CA PRO A 18 -1.74 15.21 14.71
C PRO A 18 -0.54 15.41 13.77
N ASN A 19 -0.74 16.21 12.72
CA ASN A 19 0.25 16.49 11.66
C ASN A 19 0.66 15.26 10.81
N ILE A 20 -0.10 14.18 10.85
CA ILE A 20 0.12 13.00 10.01
C ILE A 20 -1.14 12.74 9.19
N THR A 21 -1.00 12.60 7.88
CA THR A 21 -2.10 12.16 7.00
C THR A 21 -1.89 10.71 6.62
N LEU A 22 -2.89 9.87 6.90
CA LEU A 22 -2.93 8.48 6.46
C LEU A 22 -3.52 8.40 5.04
N GLY A 23 -2.75 7.82 4.13
CA GLY A 23 -3.23 7.35 2.83
C GLY A 23 -3.47 5.84 2.83
N ALA A 24 -4.10 5.32 1.78
CA ALA A 24 -4.26 3.88 1.58
C ALA A 24 -4.21 3.49 0.10
N ARG A 25 -3.65 2.30 -0.17
CA ARG A 25 -3.78 1.58 -1.43
C ARG A 25 -4.68 0.37 -1.18
N ILE A 26 -5.85 0.35 -1.81
CA ILE A 26 -6.86 -0.70 -1.63
C ILE A 26 -6.84 -1.60 -2.86
N LEU A 27 -6.62 -2.90 -2.64
CA LEU A 27 -6.57 -3.91 -3.69
C LEU A 27 -7.65 -4.95 -3.46
N ASP A 28 -8.24 -5.47 -4.53
CA ASP A 28 -9.21 -6.55 -4.46
C ASP A 28 -8.50 -7.91 -4.33
N THR A 29 -8.96 -8.73 -3.39
CA THR A 29 -8.46 -10.11 -3.23
C THR A 29 -9.23 -11.11 -4.07
N CYS A 30 -10.42 -10.73 -4.58
CA CYS A 30 -11.33 -11.59 -5.33
C CYS A 30 -11.66 -12.93 -4.62
N SER A 31 -11.44 -13.01 -3.30
CA SER A 31 -11.48 -14.25 -2.50
C SER A 31 -10.65 -15.41 -3.08
N ARG A 32 -9.57 -15.10 -3.81
CA ARG A 32 -8.71 -16.09 -4.47
C ARG A 32 -7.27 -15.94 -4.01
N ASP A 33 -6.70 -17.03 -3.50
CA ASP A 33 -5.36 -17.03 -2.90
C ASP A 33 -4.28 -16.53 -3.87
N THR A 34 -4.28 -17.02 -5.12
CA THR A 34 -3.27 -16.62 -6.13
C THR A 34 -3.40 -15.16 -6.54
N HIS A 35 -4.63 -14.67 -6.68
CA HIS A 35 -4.87 -13.27 -7.02
C HIS A 35 -4.44 -12.35 -5.87
N ALA A 36 -4.81 -12.66 -4.64
CA ALA A 36 -4.40 -11.89 -3.47
C ALA A 36 -2.89 -11.90 -3.27
N LEU A 37 -2.21 -13.02 -3.59
CA LEU A 37 -0.76 -13.12 -3.57
C LEU A 37 -0.10 -12.15 -4.56
N GLU A 38 -0.55 -12.17 -5.83
CA GLU A 38 -0.06 -11.27 -6.87
C GLU A 38 -0.26 -9.79 -6.48
N GLN A 39 -1.44 -9.45 -5.96
CA GLN A 39 -1.73 -8.10 -5.46
C GLN A 39 -0.80 -7.71 -4.30
N SER A 40 -0.54 -8.63 -3.37
CA SER A 40 0.32 -8.36 -2.19
C SER A 40 1.77 -8.08 -2.56
N LEU A 41 2.27 -8.61 -3.67
CA LEU A 41 3.61 -8.31 -4.16
C LEU A 41 3.78 -6.83 -4.52
N THR A 42 2.70 -6.16 -4.96
CA THR A 42 2.74 -4.72 -5.28
C THR A 42 2.95 -3.84 -4.05
N PHE A 43 2.69 -4.34 -2.84
CA PHE A 43 2.97 -3.62 -1.59
C PHE A 43 4.46 -3.64 -1.21
N VAL A 44 5.19 -4.68 -1.63
CA VAL A 44 6.61 -4.86 -1.30
C VAL A 44 7.54 -4.49 -2.46
N GLN A 45 7.00 -4.18 -3.64
CA GLN A 45 7.78 -3.80 -4.82
C GLN A 45 8.75 -2.63 -4.53
N ALA A 46 8.28 -1.63 -3.77
CA ALA A 46 9.09 -0.49 -3.32
C ALA A 46 10.30 -0.88 -2.43
N LEU A 47 10.26 -2.05 -1.78
CA LEU A 47 11.35 -2.56 -0.94
C LEU A 47 12.34 -3.41 -1.72
N ILE A 48 11.90 -4.02 -2.82
CA ILE A 48 12.73 -4.84 -3.71
C ILE A 48 13.54 -3.92 -4.63
N GLU A 49 12.90 -2.91 -5.18
CA GLU A 49 13.51 -1.95 -6.09
C GLU A 49 14.16 -0.81 -5.29
N LYS A 50 15.33 -1.09 -4.72
CA LYS A 50 16.08 -0.18 -3.84
C LYS A 50 16.43 1.19 -4.46
N ASP A 51 16.25 1.35 -5.77
CA ASP A 51 16.64 2.53 -6.54
C ASP A 51 15.69 2.86 -7.71
N SER A 52 14.41 2.43 -7.68
CA SER A 52 13.44 2.79 -8.73
C SER A 52 12.88 4.20 -8.55
N THR A 53 13.76 5.19 -8.55
CA THR A 53 13.33 6.57 -8.76
C THR A 53 12.97 6.71 -10.23
N GLU A 54 11.68 6.57 -10.54
CA GLU A 54 11.21 6.78 -11.89
C GLU A 54 11.25 8.28 -12.20
N VAL A 55 12.22 8.68 -13.02
CA VAL A 55 12.37 10.06 -13.48
C VAL A 55 11.70 10.19 -14.83
N ARG A 56 10.57 10.91 -14.87
CA ARG A 56 9.88 11.24 -16.12
C ARG A 56 10.05 12.72 -16.44
N CYS A 57 10.55 13.03 -17.62
CA CYS A 57 10.57 14.39 -18.15
C CYS A 57 9.44 14.54 -19.16
N VAL A 58 8.43 15.33 -18.83
CA VAL A 58 7.31 15.60 -19.75
C VAL A 58 7.62 16.88 -20.51
N ASN A 59 7.70 16.80 -21.85
CA ASN A 59 7.82 17.94 -22.76
C ASN A 59 8.95 18.95 -22.43
N GLY A 60 10.12 18.46 -22.00
CA GLY A 60 11.26 19.32 -21.65
C GLY A 60 11.09 20.11 -20.34
N GLY A 61 10.03 19.82 -19.58
CA GLY A 61 9.82 20.35 -18.24
C GLY A 61 10.74 19.71 -17.18
N PRO A 62 10.70 20.21 -15.94
CA PRO A 62 11.50 19.67 -14.85
C PRO A 62 11.19 18.18 -14.60
N PRO A 63 12.17 17.39 -14.12
CA PRO A 63 11.99 15.97 -13.88
C PRO A 63 10.92 15.74 -12.80
N ILE A 64 9.93 14.90 -13.12
CA ILE A 64 8.97 14.36 -12.16
C ILE A 64 9.62 13.14 -11.55
N ILE A 65 9.93 13.23 -10.26
CA ILE A 65 10.57 12.16 -9.49
C ILE A 65 9.48 11.46 -8.68
N THR A 66 9.06 10.28 -9.13
CA THR A 66 8.10 9.47 -8.37
C THR A 66 8.86 8.63 -7.36
N LYS A 67 8.64 8.89 -6.07
CA LYS A 67 9.20 8.03 -5.02
C LYS A 67 8.32 6.79 -4.84
N PRO A 68 8.91 5.61 -4.66
CA PRO A 68 8.15 4.41 -4.33
C PRO A 68 7.32 4.63 -3.06
N GLU A 69 6.01 4.38 -3.12
CA GLU A 69 5.14 4.44 -1.95
C GLU A 69 5.43 3.23 -1.07
N ARG A 70 5.97 3.48 0.13
CA ARG A 70 6.21 2.43 1.11
C ARG A 70 4.94 2.16 1.91
N VAL A 71 4.46 0.92 1.85
CA VAL A 71 3.36 0.44 2.69
C VAL A 71 3.89 0.12 4.09
N VAL A 72 3.33 0.75 5.12
CA VAL A 72 3.73 0.56 6.53
C VAL A 72 2.96 -0.55 7.24
N GLY A 73 1.80 -0.94 6.70
CA GLY A 73 0.94 -1.98 7.26
C GLY A 73 -0.17 -2.37 6.29
N VAL A 74 -0.74 -3.55 6.49
CA VAL A 74 -1.81 -4.11 5.65
C VAL A 74 -2.96 -4.54 6.55
N ILE A 75 -4.19 -4.20 6.15
CA ILE A 75 -5.44 -4.59 6.82
C ILE A 75 -6.17 -5.57 5.90
N GLY A 76 -6.56 -6.73 6.44
CA GLY A 76 -7.20 -7.81 5.69
C GLY A 76 -6.34 -9.07 5.62
N ALA A 77 -6.72 -10.08 4.82
CA ALA A 77 -7.91 -10.17 3.98
C ALA A 77 -9.16 -10.61 4.78
N SER A 78 -10.31 -10.77 4.10
CA SER A 78 -11.54 -11.21 4.76
C SER A 78 -11.54 -12.71 5.12
N GLY A 79 -10.90 -13.56 4.31
CA GLY A 79 -10.85 -15.01 4.52
C GLY A 79 -9.54 -15.45 5.16
N SER A 80 -9.58 -16.48 6.01
CA SER A 80 -8.40 -16.98 6.71
C SER A 80 -7.33 -17.53 5.76
N SER A 81 -7.72 -18.30 4.72
CA SER A 81 -6.79 -18.87 3.74
C SER A 81 -6.04 -17.76 2.98
N VAL A 82 -6.78 -16.77 2.49
CA VAL A 82 -6.25 -15.61 1.77
C VAL A 82 -5.32 -14.82 2.69
N SER A 83 -5.72 -14.57 3.94
CA SER A 83 -4.91 -13.82 4.91
C SER A 83 -3.59 -14.52 5.23
N ILE A 84 -3.60 -15.85 5.38
CA ILE A 84 -2.38 -16.64 5.56
C ILE A 84 -1.44 -16.48 4.35
N MET A 85 -1.99 -16.51 3.13
CA MET A 85 -1.21 -16.32 1.91
C MET A 85 -0.54 -14.94 1.86
N VAL A 86 -1.31 -13.88 2.12
CA VAL A 86 -0.81 -12.49 2.16
C VAL A 86 0.27 -12.32 3.25
N ALA A 87 0.01 -12.81 4.47
CA ALA A 87 0.95 -12.70 5.59
C ALA A 87 2.28 -13.43 5.33
N ASN A 88 2.25 -14.56 4.62
CA ASN A 88 3.44 -15.34 4.30
C ASN A 88 4.42 -14.62 3.35
N ILE A 89 3.92 -13.72 2.49
CA ILE A 89 4.78 -12.85 1.68
C ILE A 89 5.25 -11.65 2.48
N LEU A 90 4.34 -10.91 3.11
CA LEU A 90 4.68 -9.66 3.78
C LEU A 90 5.71 -9.85 4.90
N ARG A 91 5.71 -11.01 5.57
CA ARG A 91 6.71 -11.32 6.61
C ARG A 91 8.16 -11.36 6.10
N LEU A 92 8.37 -11.53 4.80
CA LEU A 92 9.70 -11.58 4.20
C LEU A 92 10.33 -10.18 4.06
N PHE A 93 9.53 -9.11 4.12
CA PHE A 93 9.93 -7.74 3.77
C PHE A 93 9.66 -6.73 4.90
N LYS A 94 10.24 -6.97 6.09
CA LYS A 94 10.11 -6.07 7.26
C LYS A 94 10.86 -4.74 7.07
#